data_AF-A0A397W5M1-F1
#
_entry.id   AF-A0A397W5M1-F1
#
_cell.length_a   1.000
_cell.length_b   1.000
_cell.length_c   1.000
_cell.angle_alpha   90.00
_cell.angle_beta   90.00
_cell.angle_gamma   90.00
#
_symmetry.space_group_name_H-M   'P 1'
#
loop_
_entity.id
_entity.type
_entity.pdbx_description
1 polymer ?
#
loop_
_entity_poly.entity_id
_entity_poly.type
_entity_poly.pdbx_seq_one_letter_code
_entity_poly.pdbx_strand_id
1 'polypeptide(L)' 'ECTEEYTFKMCGNCGWVDRNLGEKKFRCVSYRTNMDRDFNGTRNILLKSQLNPYRTRLFAY' A
#
# COMPACT_ATOMS: atom_id res chain seq x y z
N GLU A 1 17.11 -3.42 -9.25
CA GLU A 1 15.80 -4.09 -9.13
C GLU A 1 14.75 -3.07 -8.75
N CYS A 2 13.51 -3.23 -9.20
CA CYS A 2 12.40 -2.34 -8.85
C CYS A 2 11.72 -2.87 -7.57
N THR A 3 11.73 -2.10 -6.49
CA THR A 3 11.07 -2.49 -5.23
C THR A 3 9.58 -2.15 -5.31
N GLU A 4 8.71 -3.15 -5.20
CA GLU A 4 7.23 -3.03 -5.27
C GLU A 4 6.61 -2.49 -3.96
N GLU A 5 7.37 -1.71 -3.22
CA GLU A 5 6.96 -1.18 -1.93
C GLU A 5 5.89 -0.10 -2.11
N TYR A 6 4.81 -0.22 -1.34
CA TYR A 6 3.69 0.72 -1.34
C TYR A 6 3.00 0.87 -2.72
N THR A 7 3.07 -0.16 -3.57
CA THR A 7 2.27 -0.22 -4.81
C THR A 7 0.92 -0.88 -4.55
N PHE A 8 0.01 -0.86 -5.53
CA PHE A 8 -1.30 -1.51 -5.44
C PHE A 8 -1.24 -3.02 -5.17
N LYS A 9 -0.06 -3.63 -5.36
CA LYS A 9 0.21 -5.05 -5.15
C LYS A 9 0.49 -5.38 -3.69
N MET A 10 0.93 -4.42 -2.89
CA MET A 10 1.31 -4.67 -1.51
C MET A 10 0.12 -4.47 -0.57
N CYS A 11 0.00 -5.29 0.46
CA CYS A 11 -0.87 -5.00 1.59
C CYS A 11 -0.22 -3.93 2.46
N GLY A 12 -0.80 -2.73 2.51
CA GLY A 12 -0.31 -1.65 3.38
C GLY A 12 -0.33 -1.96 4.88
N ASN A 13 -1.00 -3.05 5.30
CA ASN A 13 -1.07 -3.46 6.69
C ASN A 13 0.01 -4.49 7.08
N CYS A 14 0.46 -5.33 6.14
CA CYS A 14 1.32 -6.47 6.49
C CYS A 14 2.48 -6.75 5.54
N GLY A 15 2.59 -5.99 4.44
CA GLY A 15 3.67 -6.14 3.47
C GLY A 15 3.51 -7.33 2.51
N TRP A 16 2.48 -8.17 2.63
CA TRP A 16 2.25 -9.24 1.65
C TRP A 16 2.02 -8.66 0.24
N VAL A 17 2.68 -9.22 -0.77
CA VAL A 17 2.61 -8.75 -2.16
C VAL A 17 1.79 -9.73 -3.00
N ASP A 18 0.71 -9.24 -3.59
CA ASP A 18 -0.07 -9.92 -4.59
C ASP A 18 0.68 -9.96 -5.93
N ARG A 19 0.91 -11.17 -6.44
CA ARG A 19 1.58 -11.38 -7.73
C ARG A 19 0.57 -11.39 -8.89
N ASN A 20 -0.73 -11.36 -8.62
CA ASN A 20 -1.76 -11.40 -9.65
C ASN A 20 -2.18 -9.99 -10.11
N LEU A 21 -1.63 -9.54 -11.23
CA LEU A 21 -1.78 -8.17 -11.75
C LEU A 21 -3.05 -7.93 -12.56
N GLY A 22 -3.90 -8.94 -12.81
CA GLY A 22 -5.07 -8.82 -13.67
C GLY A 22 -6.38 -8.40 -12.97
N GLU A 23 -6.48 -8.57 -11.66
CA GLU A 23 -7.76 -8.45 -10.94
C GLU A 23 -8.09 -7.04 -10.39
N LYS A 24 -9.30 -6.53 -10.62
CA LYS A 24 -9.76 -5.23 -10.07
C LYS A 24 -9.85 -5.18 -8.54
N LYS A 25 -9.78 -6.33 -7.87
CA LYS A 25 -9.83 -6.44 -6.42
C LYS A 25 -8.47 -6.87 -5.88
N PHE A 26 -8.06 -6.26 -4.77
CA PHE A 26 -6.92 -6.70 -3.98
C PHE A 26 -7.41 -7.64 -2.88
N ARG A 27 -6.78 -8.82 -2.76
CA ARG A 27 -7.10 -9.83 -1.74
C ARG A 27 -5.86 -10.23 -0.97
N CYS A 28 -5.74 -9.71 0.26
CA CYS A 28 -4.64 -10.10 1.14
C CYS A 28 -4.91 -11.46 1.77
N VAL A 29 -4.07 -12.45 1.50
CA VAL A 29 -4.20 -13.79 2.10
C VAL A 29 -3.89 -13.79 3.60
N SER A 30 -3.02 -12.89 4.08
CA SER A 30 -2.60 -12.84 5.49
C SER A 30 -3.67 -12.23 6.41
N TYR A 31 -4.32 -11.14 5.97
CA TYR A 31 -5.31 -10.40 6.78
C TYR A 31 -6.75 -10.55 6.28
N ARG A 32 -6.96 -11.35 5.22
CA ARG A 32 -8.26 -11.55 4.56
C ARG A 32 -8.94 -10.25 4.11
N THR A 33 -8.18 -9.19 3.91
CA THR A 33 -8.68 -7.92 3.36
C THR A 33 -9.10 -8.13 1.90
N ASN A 34 -10.30 -7.67 1.56
CA ASN A 34 -10.82 -7.67 0.19
C ASN A 34 -11.32 -6.25 -0.11
N MET A 35 -10.68 -5.58 -1.06
CA MET A 35 -11.03 -4.21 -1.44
C MET A 35 -10.71 -3.94 -2.90
N ASP A 36 -11.20 -2.80 -3.39
CA ASP A 36 -10.80 -2.32 -4.71
C ASP A 36 -9.28 -2.09 -4.77
N ARG A 37 -8.67 -2.48 -5.89
CA ARG A 37 -7.23 -2.37 -6.10
C ARG A 37 -6.76 -0.91 -6.06
N ASP A 38 -7.49 0.00 -6.69
CA ASP A 38 -7.09 1.40 -6.76
C ASP A 38 -7.19 2.03 -5.38
N PHE A 39 -8.19 1.64 -4.58
CA PHE A 39 -8.28 2.02 -3.18
C PHE A 39 -7.08 1.54 -2.34
N ASN A 40 -6.65 0.28 -2.52
CA ASN A 40 -5.42 -0.23 -1.88
C ASN A 40 -4.18 0.57 -2.33
N GLY A 41 -4.08 0.88 -3.62
CA GLY A 41 -2.99 1.68 -4.18
C GLY A 41 -2.93 3.09 -3.57
N THR A 42 -4.04 3.83 -3.57
CA THR A 42 -4.12 5.18 -2.97
C THR A 42 -3.79 5.14 -1.47
N ARG A 43 -4.31 4.13 -0.74
CA ARG A 43 -3.98 3.94 0.68
C ARG A 43 -2.47 3.76 0.89
N ASN A 44 -1.81 2.96 0.05
CA ASN A 44 -0.38 2.71 0.17
C ASN A 44 0.45 3.96 -0.13
N ILE A 45 0.05 4.77 -1.12
CA ILE A 45 0.67 6.07 -1.39
C ILE A 45 0.55 6.99 -0.17
N LEU A 46 -0.64 7.05 0.46
CA LEU A 46 -0.86 7.82 1.68
C LEU A 46 0.06 7.33 2.82
N LEU A 47 0.11 6.02 3.07
CA LEU A 47 0.98 5.43 4.09
C LEU A 47 2.45 5.77 3.86
N LYS A 48 2.94 5.65 2.62
CA LYS A 48 4.31 6.04 2.25
C LYS A 48 4.59 7.51 2.56
N SER A 49 3.60 8.39 2.32
CA SER A 49 3.72 9.83 2.58
C SER A 49 3.78 10.15 4.09
N GLN A 50 3.07 9.39 4.92
CA GLN A 50 3.00 9.60 6.38
C GLN A 50 4.20 8.97 7.11
N LEU A 51 4.68 7.82 6.64
CA LEU A 51 5.85 7.14 7.19
C LEU A 51 7.17 7.79 6.76
N ASN A 52 7.12 8.76 5.84
CA ASN A 52 8.30 9.52 5.45
C ASN A 52 8.72 10.47 6.59
N PRO A 53 9.86 10.22 7.27
CA PRO A 53 10.31 11.01 8.42
C PRO A 53 10.63 12.47 8.06
N TYR A 54 10.81 12.77 6.77
CA TYR A 54 11.04 14.14 6.28
C TYR A 54 9.75 14.96 6.16
N ARG A 55 8.56 14.34 6.15
CA ARG A 55 7.26 15.05 6.09
C ARG A 55 6.63 15.30 7.44
N THR A 56 6.83 14.43 8.43
CA THR A 56 6.26 14.58 9.78
C THR A 56 6.76 15.86 10.47
N ARG A 57 7.91 16.40 10.05
CA ARG A 57 8.47 17.66 10.56
C ARG A 57 7.85 18.94 9.97
N LEU A 58 7.15 18.86 8.84
CA LEU A 58 6.56 20.04 8.18
C LEU A 58 5.15 20.39 8.68
N PHE A 59 4.48 19.48 9.40
CA PHE A 59 3.14 19.69 9.97
C PHE A 59 3.14 19.69 11.51
N ALA A 60 4.31 19.88 12.13
CA ALA A 60 4.47 19.98 13.58
C ALA A 60 4.45 21.43 14.10
N TYR A 61 3.82 22.35 13.37
CA TYR A 61 3.60 23.75 13.77
C TYR A 61 2.12 24.03 13.99
#